data_AF-A0A0B2QPX3-F1
#
_entry.id   AF-A0A0B2QPX3-F1
#
_cell.length_a   1.000
_cell.length_b   1.000
_cell.length_c   1.000
_cell.angle_alpha   90.00
_cell.angle_beta   90.00
_cell.angle_gamma   90.00
#
_symmetry.space_group_name_H-M   'P 1'
#
loop_
_entity.id
_entity.type
_entity.pdbx_description
1 polymer ?
#
loop_
_entity_poly.entity_id
_entity_poly.type
_entity_poly.pdbx_seq_one_letter_code
_entity_poly.pdbx_strand_id
1 'polypeptide(L)'
;VRDPYLFLIENTNPVYVLFYRSIWMLAIPHNVAIFEWKLSKDKLPTRKNLQCRNILLEEQHQLCPFCSGKEEDSSHLIFTCS
;
A
#
# COMPACT_ATOMS: atom_id res chain seq x y z
N VAL A 1 -13.05 -6.39 28.33
CA VAL A 1 -11.98 -6.23 27.34
C VAL A 1 -12.64 -5.83 26.02
N ARG A 2 -12.47 -4.60 25.52
CA ARG A 2 -13.06 -4.20 24.23
C ARG A 2 -12.29 -4.90 23.12
N ASP A 3 -13.01 -5.45 22.15
CA ASP A 3 -12.41 -6.08 20.98
C ASP A 3 -11.56 -5.05 20.21
N PRO A 4 -10.25 -5.29 20.00
CA PRO A 4 -9.36 -4.34 19.33
C PRO A 4 -9.77 -4.04 17.88
N TYR A 5 -10.49 -4.95 17.21
CA TYR A 5 -11.02 -4.71 15.87
C TYR A 5 -12.18 -3.70 15.89
N LEU A 6 -13.03 -3.72 16.92
CA LEU A 6 -14.12 -2.75 17.06
C LEU A 6 -13.59 -1.34 17.33
N PHE A 7 -12.55 -1.20 18.15
CA PHE A 7 -11.92 0.10 18.41
C PHE A 7 -11.40 0.77 17.14
N LEU A 8 -10.78 -0.02 16.24
CA LEU A 8 -10.31 0.49 14.95
C LEU A 8 -11.50 0.94 14.09
N ILE A 9 -12.56 0.13 13.99
CA ILE A 9 -13.75 0.49 13.20
C ILE A 9 -14.42 1.77 13.73
N GLU A 10 -14.57 1.89 15.06
CA GLU A 10 -15.19 3.04 15.72
C GLU A 10 -14.41 4.37 15.54
N ASN A 11 -13.08 4.29 15.35
CA ASN A 11 -12.21 5.47 15.22
C ASN A 11 -11.70 5.70 13.79
N THR A 12 -12.10 4.87 12.82
CA THR A 12 -11.72 5.07 11.42
C THR A 12 -12.72 6.00 10.76
N ASN A 13 -12.24 6.97 9.97
CA ASN A 13 -13.11 7.84 9.18
C ASN A 13 -14.06 6.98 8.30
N PRO A 14 -15.38 7.21 8.35
CA PRO A 14 -16.37 6.39 7.65
C PRO A 14 -16.16 6.34 6.14
N VAL A 15 -15.56 7.37 5.55
CA VAL A 15 -15.20 7.40 4.13
C VAL A 15 -14.20 6.28 3.81
N TYR A 16 -13.18 6.06 4.65
CA TYR A 16 -12.22 4.97 4.44
C TYR A 16 -12.86 3.59 4.60
N VAL A 17 -13.80 3.43 5.54
CA VAL A 17 -14.53 2.16 5.72
C VAL A 17 -15.32 1.81 4.46
N LEU A 18 -16.05 2.78 3.90
CA LEU A 18 -16.80 2.60 2.65
C LEU A 18 -15.87 2.32 1.47
N PHE A 19 -14.76 3.05 1.36
CA PHE A 19 -13.75 2.83 0.33
C PHE A 19 -13.19 1.39 0.39
N TYR A 20 -12.69 0.93 1.55
CA TYR A 20 -12.15 -0.43 1.66
C TYR A 20 -13.21 -1.51 1.40
N ARG A 21 -14.47 -1.28 1.79
CA ARG A 21 -15.57 -2.19 1.45
C ARG A 21 -15.79 -2.28 -0.05
N SER A 22 -15.71 -1.15 -0.76
CA SER A 22 -15.90 -1.12 -2.20
C SER A 22 -14.89 -1.99 -2.95
N ILE A 23 -13.62 -2.04 -2.51
CA ILE A 23 -12.57 -2.89 -3.11
C ILE A 23 -13.01 -4.36 -3.19
N TRP A 24 -13.61 -4.89 -2.12
CA TRP A 24 -14.06 -6.28 -2.05
C TRP A 24 -15.38 -6.55 -2.77
N MET A 25 -16.12 -5.49 -3.15
CA MET A 25 -17.36 -5.60 -3.90
C MET A 25 -17.14 -5.56 -5.42
N LEU A 26 -15.94 -5.23 -5.87
CA LEU A 26 -15.59 -5.24 -7.29
C LEU A 26 -15.67 -6.67 -7.84
N ALA A 27 -16.21 -6.83 -9.05
CA ALA A 27 -16.23 -8.10 -9.78
C ALA A 27 -14.84 -8.41 -10.39
N ILE A 28 -13.82 -8.47 -9.55
CA ILE A 28 -12.42 -8.71 -9.92
C ILE A 28 -11.91 -9.97 -9.21
N PRO A 29 -10.85 -10.60 -9.74
CA PRO A 29 -10.16 -11.67 -9.04
C PRO A 29 -9.67 -11.23 -7.65
N HIS A 30 -9.77 -12.14 -6.68
CA HIS A 30 -9.43 -11.87 -5.28
C HIS A 30 -7.99 -11.37 -5.07
N ASN A 31 -7.04 -11.86 -5.86
CA ASN A 31 -5.65 -11.38 -5.85
C ASN A 31 -5.52 -9.91 -6.26
N VAL A 32 -6.37 -9.43 -7.18
CA VAL A 32 -6.40 -8.01 -7.59
C VAL A 32 -7.00 -7.15 -6.48
N ALA A 33 -8.06 -7.61 -5.82
CA ALA A 33 -8.63 -6.92 -4.67
C ALA A 33 -7.62 -6.80 -3.50
N ILE A 34 -6.86 -7.85 -3.20
CA ILE A 34 -5.76 -7.81 -2.23
C ILE A 34 -4.70 -6.79 -2.65
N PHE A 35 -4.33 -6.77 -3.93
CA PHE A 35 -3.34 -5.84 -4.45
C PHE A 35 -3.79 -4.39 -4.27
N GLU A 36 -5.02 -4.05 -4.64
CA GLU A 36 -5.59 -2.71 -4.47
C GLU A 36 -5.69 -2.31 -2.99
N TRP A 37 -6.09 -3.23 -2.12
CA TRP A 37 -6.10 -2.98 -0.68
C TRP A 37 -4.70 -2.69 -0.11
N LYS A 38 -3.67 -3.38 -0.61
CA LYS A 38 -2.27 -3.09 -0.22
C LYS A 38 -1.80 -1.76 -0.79
N LEU A 39 -2.13 -1.46 -2.04
CA LEU A 39 -1.77 -0.22 -2.73
C LEU A 39 -2.36 1.00 -2.01
N SER A 40 -3.67 0.98 -1.75
CA SER A 40 -4.37 2.07 -1.05
C SER A 40 -3.88 2.34 0.38
N LYS A 41 -3.24 1.37 1.02
CA LYS A 41 -2.64 1.51 2.36
C LYS A 41 -1.13 1.80 2.34
N ASP A 42 -0.55 1.98 1.16
CA ASP A 42 0.89 2.07 0.96
C ASP A 42 1.65 0.94 1.66
N LYS A 43 1.19 -0.30 1.41
CA LYS A 43 1.74 -1.54 2.00
C LYS A 43 2.39 -2.46 0.98
N LEU A 44 2.59 -1.99 -0.24
CA LEU A 44 3.41 -2.69 -1.22
C LEU A 44 4.88 -2.72 -0.76
N PRO A 45 5.64 -3.78 -1.10
CA PRO A 45 7.04 -3.93 -0.70
C PRO A 45 7.98 -3.07 -1.56
N THR A 46 7.71 -1.77 -1.64
CA THR A 46 8.57 -0.79 -2.33
C THR A 46 9.79 -0.46 -1.48
N ARG A 47 10.89 -0.01 -2.10
CA ARG A 47 12.10 0.42 -1.35
C ARG A 47 11.77 1.43 -0.25
N LYS A 48 10.94 2.44 -0.56
CA LYS A 48 10.45 3.41 0.44
C LYS A 48 9.73 2.74 1.62
N ASN A 49 8.81 1.81 1.36
CA ASN A 49 8.08 1.13 2.42
C ASN A 49 8.94 0.15 3.23
N LEU A 50 9.98 -0.43 2.63
CA LEU A 50 10.96 -1.26 3.34
C LEU A 50 11.81 -0.40 4.28
N GLN A 51 12.28 0.78 3.82
CA GLN A 51 13.01 1.73 4.66
C GLN A 51 12.18 2.21 5.85
N CYS A 52 10.90 2.54 5.65
CA CYS A 52 10.00 2.91 6.75
C CYS A 52 9.81 1.79 7.79
N ARG A 53 10.13 0.54 7.44
CA ARG A 53 10.13 -0.62 8.35
C ARG A 53 11.51 -0.92 8.95
N ASN A 54 12.47 -0.01 8.79
CA ASN A 54 13.87 -0.16 9.20
C ASN A 54 14.57 -1.37 8.55
N ILE A 55 14.14 -1.78 7.36
CA ILE A 55 14.86 -2.77 6.56
C ILE A 55 15.99 -2.03 5.85
N LEU A 56 17.23 -2.40 6.19
CA LEU A 56 18.43 -1.80 5.62
C LEU A 56 18.51 -2.11 4.13
N LEU A 57 18.44 -1.06 3.32
CA LEU A 57 18.74 -1.09 1.90
C LEU A 57 20.00 -0.25 1.70
N GLU A 58 20.92 -0.72 0.86
CA GLU A 58 22.09 0.07 0.48
C GLU A 58 21.65 1.37 -0.23
N GLU A 59 22.41 2.46 -0.15
CA GLU A 59 22.00 3.76 -0.70
C GLU A 59 21.72 3.71 -2.22
N GLN A 60 22.46 2.88 -2.95
CA GLN A 60 22.24 2.58 -4.37
C GLN A 60 20.89 1.92 -4.66
N HIS A 61 20.25 1.34 -3.63
CA HIS A 61 18.96 0.66 -3.72
C HIS A 61 17.77 1.58 -3.37
N GLN A 62 17.90 2.90 -3.47
CA GLN A 62 16.77 3.82 -3.27
C GLN A 62 15.96 4.07 -4.56
N LEU A 63 16.66 4.09 -5.71
CA LEU A 63 16.06 4.39 -7.01
C LEU A 63 15.12 3.28 -7.47
N CYS A 64 14.25 3.55 -8.42
CA CYS A 64 13.37 2.55 -8.99
C CYS A 64 14.19 1.54 -9.79
N PRO A 65 14.03 0.22 -9.56
CA PRO A 65 14.78 -0.79 -10.31
C PRO A 65 14.43 -0.83 -11.80
N PHE A 66 13.30 -0.25 -12.20
CA PHE A 66 12.83 -0.25 -13.59
C PHE A 66 13.35 0.93 -14.39
N CYS A 67 13.22 2.16 -13.89
CA CYS A 67 13.63 3.37 -14.62
C CYS A 67 14.94 4.00 -14.12
N SER A 68 15.41 3.64 -12.92
CA SER A 68 16.57 4.23 -12.24
C SER A 68 16.55 5.76 -12.09
N GLY A 69 15.42 6.43 -12.36
CA GLY A 69 15.33 7.90 -12.41
C GLY A 69 14.68 8.56 -11.19
N LYS A 70 13.89 7.83 -10.42
CA LYS A 70 13.20 8.31 -9.20
C LYS A 70 13.21 7.24 -8.12
N GLU A 71 13.02 7.61 -6.87
CA GLU A 71 12.83 6.66 -5.77
C GLU A 71 11.64 5.72 -6.02
N GLU A 72 11.76 4.47 -5.58
CA GLU A 72 10.65 3.52 -5.68
C GLU A 72 9.64 3.73 -4.55
N ASP A 73 8.49 4.30 -4.91
CA ASP A 73 7.28 4.30 -4.09
C ASP A 73 6.08 3.70 -4.85
N SER A 74 4.97 3.49 -4.14
CA SER A 74 3.82 2.80 -4.70
C SER A 74 3.17 3.56 -5.86
N SER A 75 3.24 4.90 -5.85
CA SER A 75 2.68 5.74 -6.92
C SER A 75 3.56 5.69 -8.16
N HIS A 76 4.88 5.80 -7.96
CA HIS A 76 5.84 5.70 -9.03
C HIS A 76 5.79 4.33 -9.69
N LEU A 77 5.88 3.26 -8.90
CA LEU A 77 5.91 1.89 -9.39
C LEU A 77 4.69 1.53 -10.24
N ILE A 78 3.50 2.02 -9.89
CA ILE A 78 2.25 1.61 -10.54
C ILE A 78 1.79 2.58 -11.64
N PHE A 79 1.97 3.89 -11.46
CA PHE A 79 1.32 4.88 -12.33
C PHE A 79 2.27 5.75 -13.15
N THR A 80 3.51 5.94 -12.72
CA THR A 80 4.41 6.93 -13.35
C THR A 80 5.78 6.40 -13.75
N CYS A 81 6.02 5.10 -13.59
CA CYS A 81 7.26 4.48 -14.05
C CYS A 81 7.28 4.37 -15.57
N SER A 82 8.37 4.81 -16.18
CA SER A 82 8.64 4.82 -17.62
C SER A 82 10.10 4.53 -17.88
#